data_AF-A0A9P4WIS5-F1
#
_entry.id   AF-A0A9P4WIS5-F1
#
_cell.length_a   1.000
_cell.length_b   1.000
_cell.length_c   1.000
_cell.angle_alpha   90.00
_cell.angle_beta   90.00
_cell.angle_gamma   90.00
#
_symmetry.space_group_name_H-M   'P 1'
#
loop_
_entity.id
_entity.type
_entity.pdbx_description
1 polymer ?
#
loop_
_entity_poly.entity_id
_entity_poly.type
_entity_poly.pdbx_seq_one_letter_code
_entity_poly.pdbx_strand_id
1 'polypeptide(L)'
;MDLSRASMDERWFFRVNQTMERTEDNYMVHVVRSTYSPETASNCTSTIITETCVIEIGQVDYDIEVKGTQVHVLPRASSQWTSNNISRTLPHDQLTTERPGPLWALGYMYTYFGSYSGWEANATMMSTFGILSEQLYKYTKAGNHSQCTADYSWDNPTEYILNGMGETLFRLAMNGNSVTNLTVLSAPNGIFPQPQEFQAYHTHEVIFYKSDYRWLGIALGGVLLSLLALSTILLGSRDISRTVTLSPVETFVVFPPEVVRALHSRSNTGFGHRTEDILRHVGDTRVQYKPNYSPVDTRQCC
;
A
#
# COMPACT_ATOMS: atom_id res chain seq x y z
N MET A 1 6.10 -38.72 11.50
CA MET A 1 5.68 -40.01 10.92
C MET A 1 6.87 -40.65 10.22
N ASP A 2 7.09 -41.96 10.33
CA ASP A 2 8.13 -42.65 9.54
C ASP A 2 7.60 -42.87 8.10
N LEU A 3 8.06 -42.03 7.18
CA LEU A 3 7.60 -41.99 5.80
C LEU A 3 7.89 -43.28 5.01
N SER A 4 8.79 -44.14 5.52
CA SER A 4 9.11 -45.43 4.89
C SER A 4 8.00 -46.49 5.05
N ARG A 5 7.03 -46.25 5.93
CA ARG A 5 5.94 -47.19 6.28
C ARG A 5 4.53 -46.64 6.08
N ALA A 6 4.41 -45.43 5.54
CA ALA A 6 3.14 -44.74 5.31
C ALA A 6 2.34 -45.38 4.16
N SER A 7 1.04 -45.60 4.38
CA SER A 7 0.09 -46.02 3.33
C SER A 7 -0.01 -44.97 2.21
N MET A 8 -0.56 -45.33 1.04
CA MET A 8 -0.58 -44.42 -0.11
C MET A 8 -1.28 -43.07 0.14
N ASP A 9 -2.22 -43.01 1.09
CA ASP A 9 -2.90 -41.78 1.51
C ASP A 9 -2.10 -40.93 2.52
N GLU A 10 -1.05 -41.49 3.12
CA GLU A 10 -0.22 -40.85 4.14
C GLU A 10 1.09 -40.26 3.57
N ARG A 11 1.23 -40.20 2.24
CA ARG A 11 2.45 -39.70 1.56
C ARG A 11 2.35 -38.24 1.07
N TRP A 12 1.26 -37.57 1.40
CA TRP A 12 1.01 -36.19 0.99
C TRP A 12 1.35 -35.23 2.14
N PHE A 13 2.26 -34.28 1.89
CA PHE A 13 2.56 -33.19 2.83
C PHE A 13 1.61 -32.01 2.65
N PHE A 14 1.00 -31.93 1.47
CA PHE A 14 -0.06 -31.00 1.15
C PHE A 14 -1.09 -31.72 0.28
N ARG A 15 -2.37 -31.60 0.60
CA ARG A 15 -3.46 -32.12 -0.21
C ARG A 15 -4.73 -31.35 0.08
N VAL A 16 -5.40 -30.91 -0.97
CA VAL A 16 -6.74 -30.36 -0.89
C VAL A 16 -7.65 -31.28 -1.68
N ASN A 17 -8.61 -31.88 -0.98
CA ASN A 17 -9.61 -32.75 -1.57
C ASN A 17 -11.00 -32.17 -1.30
N GLN A 18 -11.91 -32.36 -2.24
CA GLN A 18 -13.29 -31.91 -2.12
C GLN A 18 -14.23 -33.00 -2.59
N THR A 19 -15.24 -33.29 -1.78
CA THR A 19 -16.22 -34.34 -2.06
C THR A 19 -17.61 -33.84 -1.73
N MET A 20 -18.57 -34.16 -2.60
CA MET A 20 -19.98 -34.03 -2.26
C MET A 20 -20.39 -35.28 -1.50
N GLU A 21 -20.87 -35.12 -0.28
CA GLU A 21 -21.29 -36.21 0.59
C GLU A 21 -22.76 -36.01 0.99
N ARG A 22 -23.45 -37.10 1.30
CA ARG A 22 -24.83 -37.06 1.82
C ARG A 22 -24.76 -37.31 3.33
N THR A 23 -25.43 -36.47 4.10
CA THR A 23 -25.51 -36.59 5.57
C THR A 23 -26.48 -37.70 5.98
N GLU A 24 -26.48 -38.04 7.28
CA GLU A 24 -27.41 -39.02 7.86
C GLU A 24 -28.89 -38.62 7.64
N ASP A 25 -29.17 -37.32 7.67
CA ASP A 25 -30.50 -36.74 7.41
C ASP A 25 -30.83 -36.61 5.90
N ASN A 26 -30.06 -37.26 5.03
CA ASN A 26 -30.31 -37.39 3.59
C ASN A 26 -30.24 -36.06 2.80
N TYR A 27 -29.51 -35.06 3.28
CA TYR A 27 -29.21 -33.83 2.54
C TYR A 27 -27.75 -33.81 2.02
N MET A 28 -27.50 -33.08 0.94
CA MET A 28 -26.17 -32.97 0.34
C MET A 28 -25.34 -31.88 1.02
N VAL A 29 -24.08 -32.18 1.30
CA VAL A 29 -23.06 -31.25 1.81
C VAL A 29 -21.81 -31.30 0.95
N HIS A 30 -21.07 -30.19 0.91
CA HIS A 30 -19.76 -30.14 0.27
C HIS A 30 -18.68 -30.24 1.35
N VAL A 31 -17.90 -31.31 1.31
CA VAL A 31 -16.84 -31.59 2.28
C VAL A 31 -15.51 -31.21 1.67
N VAL A 32 -14.80 -30.28 2.31
CA VAL A 32 -13.44 -29.89 1.96
C VAL A 32 -12.50 -30.48 3.00
N ARG A 33 -11.52 -31.26 2.56
CA ARG A 33 -10.45 -31.80 3.40
C ARG A 33 -9.13 -31.19 2.95
N SER A 34 -8.49 -30.45 3.85
CA SER A 34 -7.18 -29.84 3.66
C SER A 34 -6.17 -30.51 4.58
N THR A 35 -5.18 -31.14 3.99
CA THR A 35 -4.04 -31.73 4.68
C THR A 35 -2.82 -30.89 4.36
N TYR A 36 -2.06 -30.45 5.36
CA TYR A 36 -0.85 -29.65 5.15
C TYR A 36 0.18 -29.86 6.27
N SER A 37 1.45 -29.60 5.95
CA SER A 37 2.57 -29.62 6.90
C SER A 37 3.02 -28.19 7.19
N PRO A 38 2.67 -27.58 8.34
CA PRO A 38 3.11 -26.22 8.65
C PRO A 38 4.60 -26.11 8.94
N GLU A 39 5.23 -27.19 9.42
CA GLU A 39 6.64 -27.23 9.79
C GLU A 39 7.19 -28.65 9.63
N THR A 40 8.42 -28.73 9.14
CA THR A 40 9.21 -29.98 9.11
C THR A 40 10.44 -29.78 9.98
N ALA A 41 10.67 -30.71 10.91
CA ALA A 41 11.82 -30.69 11.79
C ALA A 41 13.07 -31.24 11.08
N SER A 42 14.27 -30.82 11.55
CA SER A 42 15.58 -31.18 11.00
C SER A 42 15.88 -32.68 10.94
N ASN A 43 15.14 -33.49 11.70
CA ASN A 43 15.21 -34.95 11.71
C ASN A 43 14.24 -35.61 10.72
N CYS A 44 13.78 -34.88 9.70
CA CYS A 44 12.81 -35.34 8.69
C CYS A 44 11.47 -35.78 9.29
N THR A 45 11.13 -35.26 10.48
CA THR A 45 9.81 -35.44 11.08
C THR A 45 8.96 -34.23 10.77
N SER A 46 7.85 -34.45 10.07
CA SER A 46 6.83 -33.42 9.81
C SER A 46 5.59 -33.68 10.67
N THR A 47 4.96 -32.58 11.10
CA THR A 47 3.61 -32.62 11.68
C THR A 47 2.62 -32.40 10.54
N ILE A 48 1.71 -33.35 10.33
CA ILE A 48 0.65 -33.23 9.33
C ILE A 48 -0.63 -32.83 10.04
N ILE A 49 -1.19 -31.69 9.63
CA ILE A 49 -2.50 -31.22 10.10
C ILE A 49 -3.51 -31.54 9.00
N THR A 50 -4.65 -32.12 9.39
CA THR A 50 -5.79 -32.31 8.49
C THR A 50 -7.00 -31.60 9.07
N GLU A 51 -7.51 -30.64 8.32
CA GLU A 51 -8.74 -29.92 8.62
C GLU A 51 -9.85 -30.43 7.70
N THR A 52 -11.06 -30.55 8.25
CA THR A 52 -12.24 -30.94 7.50
C THR A 52 -13.31 -29.87 7.71
N CYS A 53 -13.75 -29.26 6.63
CA CYS A 53 -14.83 -28.28 6.62
C CYS A 53 -16.04 -28.88 5.90
N VAL A 54 -17.17 -28.91 6.59
CA VAL A 54 -18.46 -29.32 6.02
C VAL A 54 -19.23 -28.06 5.68
N ILE A 55 -19.51 -27.87 4.39
CA ILE A 55 -20.22 -26.71 3.87
C ILE A 55 -21.67 -27.11 3.60
N GLU A 56 -22.58 -26.40 4.26
CA GLU A 56 -24.03 -26.58 4.15
C GLU A 56 -24.66 -25.35 3.47
N ILE A 57 -25.85 -25.51 2.88
CA ILE A 57 -26.60 -24.35 2.39
C ILE A 57 -27.26 -23.65 3.57
N GLY A 58 -27.04 -22.35 3.67
CA GLY A 58 -27.73 -21.49 4.62
C GLY A 58 -27.84 -20.07 4.09
N GLN A 59 -28.69 -19.28 4.73
CA GLN A 59 -28.68 -17.85 4.55
C GLN A 59 -27.55 -17.27 5.42
N VAL A 60 -26.65 -16.52 4.79
CA VAL A 60 -25.50 -15.90 5.44
C VAL A 60 -25.43 -14.44 5.03
N ASP A 61 -25.11 -13.58 5.99
CA ASP A 61 -24.78 -12.18 5.70
C ASP A 61 -23.34 -12.12 5.20
N TYR A 62 -23.06 -11.30 4.19
CA TYR A 62 -21.71 -11.05 3.67
C TYR A 62 -21.36 -9.58 3.86
N ASP A 63 -20.17 -9.33 4.41
CA ASP A 63 -19.58 -7.99 4.39
C ASP A 63 -18.95 -7.79 3.02
N ILE A 64 -19.34 -6.73 2.32
CA ILE A 64 -18.92 -6.49 0.94
C ILE A 64 -18.14 -5.18 0.82
N GLU A 65 -17.20 -5.16 -0.12
CA GLU A 65 -16.46 -3.99 -0.52
C GLU A 65 -16.77 -3.67 -1.99
N VAL A 66 -17.23 -2.45 -2.25
CA VAL A 66 -17.48 -1.95 -3.60
C VAL A 66 -16.28 -1.10 -4.03
N LYS A 67 -15.48 -1.61 -4.97
CA LYS A 67 -14.34 -0.91 -5.56
C LYS A 67 -14.62 -0.61 -7.03
N GLY A 68 -15.00 0.64 -7.31
CA GLY A 68 -15.38 1.07 -8.66
C GLY A 68 -16.63 0.35 -9.15
N THR A 69 -16.49 -0.45 -10.22
CA THR A 69 -17.59 -1.26 -10.79
C THR A 69 -17.61 -2.70 -10.29
N GLN A 70 -16.71 -3.08 -9.38
CA GLN A 70 -16.62 -4.43 -8.85
C GLN A 70 -17.09 -4.49 -7.40
N VAL A 71 -17.82 -5.55 -7.08
CA VAL A 71 -18.23 -5.91 -5.72
C VAL A 71 -17.47 -7.17 -5.33
N HIS A 72 -16.85 -7.16 -4.16
CA HIS A 72 -16.09 -8.26 -3.59
C HIS A 72 -16.59 -8.53 -2.16
N VAL A 73 -16.57 -9.79 -1.74
CA VAL A 73 -16.76 -10.16 -0.34
C VAL A 73 -15.47 -9.89 0.42
N LEU A 74 -15.58 -9.27 1.59
CA LEU A 74 -14.44 -9.10 2.49
C LEU A 74 -13.99 -10.46 3.03
N PRO A 75 -12.68 -10.78 2.97
CA PRO A 75 -12.17 -12.03 3.52
C PRO A 75 -12.55 -12.21 4.98
N ARG A 76 -12.94 -13.44 5.34
CA ARG A 76 -13.32 -13.85 6.69
C ARG A 76 -12.30 -14.83 7.24
N ALA A 77 -11.98 -14.68 8.52
CA ALA A 77 -11.17 -15.64 9.23
C ALA A 77 -11.91 -16.98 9.36
N SER A 78 -11.19 -18.11 9.35
CA SER A 78 -11.75 -19.46 9.51
C SER A 78 -12.70 -19.59 10.71
N SER A 79 -12.41 -18.91 11.82
CA SER A 79 -13.25 -18.88 13.02
C SER A 79 -14.62 -18.23 12.78
N GLN A 80 -14.73 -17.25 11.89
CA GLN A 80 -15.97 -16.55 11.58
C GLN A 80 -16.92 -17.37 10.71
N TRP A 81 -16.40 -18.35 9.96
CA TRP A 81 -17.20 -19.27 9.14
C TRP A 81 -18.05 -20.24 9.97
N THR A 82 -17.76 -20.40 11.26
CA THR A 82 -18.45 -21.33 12.17
C THR A 82 -19.63 -20.72 12.93
N SER A 83 -20.10 -19.53 12.54
CA SER A 83 -21.05 -18.78 13.38
C SER A 83 -22.39 -19.53 13.58
N ASN A 84 -22.86 -19.58 14.84
CA ASN A 84 -24.17 -20.13 15.23
C ASN A 84 -25.36 -19.29 14.74
N ASN A 85 -25.13 -18.15 14.08
CA ASN A 85 -26.17 -17.24 13.58
C ASN A 85 -26.64 -17.59 12.15
N ILE A 86 -26.29 -18.76 11.64
CA ILE A 86 -26.76 -19.23 10.33
C ILE A 86 -28.22 -19.66 10.47
N SER A 87 -29.12 -18.87 9.88
CA SER A 87 -30.51 -19.28 9.73
C SER A 87 -30.58 -20.38 8.68
N ARG A 88 -30.86 -21.61 9.14
CA ARG A 88 -31.16 -22.78 8.29
C ARG A 88 -32.58 -22.69 7.71
N THR A 89 -32.93 -21.54 7.13
CA THR A 89 -34.27 -21.29 6.56
C THR A 89 -34.31 -21.65 5.09
N LEU A 90 -34.01 -22.91 4.76
CA LEU A 90 -34.41 -23.49 3.49
C LEU A 90 -35.33 -24.69 3.75
N PRO A 91 -36.48 -24.78 3.07
CA PRO A 91 -37.28 -26.00 3.08
C PRO A 91 -36.37 -27.16 2.62
N HIS A 92 -36.21 -28.18 3.48
CA HIS A 92 -35.41 -29.39 3.21
C HIS A 92 -35.72 -30.02 1.85
N ASP A 93 -36.92 -29.79 1.30
CA ASP A 93 -37.41 -30.35 0.04
C ASP A 93 -36.64 -29.90 -1.22
N GLN A 94 -35.79 -28.88 -1.17
CA GLN A 94 -34.94 -28.49 -2.33
C GLN A 94 -33.53 -29.10 -2.31
N LEU A 95 -33.13 -29.75 -1.20
CA LEU A 95 -31.80 -30.36 -1.02
C LEU A 95 -31.76 -31.86 -1.32
N THR A 96 -32.93 -32.48 -1.54
CA THR A 96 -33.08 -33.92 -1.78
C THR A 96 -32.88 -34.35 -3.23
N THR A 97 -32.75 -33.37 -4.16
CA THR A 97 -32.53 -33.64 -5.58
C THR A 97 -31.04 -33.85 -5.90
N GLU A 98 -30.73 -34.56 -6.99
CA GLU A 98 -29.35 -34.81 -7.46
C GLU A 98 -28.52 -33.54 -7.76
N ARG A 99 -29.13 -32.34 -7.69
CA ARG A 99 -28.50 -31.06 -8.01
C ARG A 99 -28.77 -30.05 -6.89
N PRO A 100 -27.95 -30.00 -5.83
CA PRO A 100 -28.18 -29.17 -4.64
C PRO A 100 -27.88 -27.68 -4.87
N GLY A 101 -28.58 -27.07 -5.84
CA GLY A 101 -28.51 -25.64 -6.15
C GLY A 101 -27.08 -25.08 -6.23
N PRO A 102 -26.74 -24.00 -5.50
CA PRO A 102 -25.42 -23.38 -5.57
C PRO A 102 -24.28 -24.25 -5.01
N LEU A 103 -24.55 -25.26 -4.17
CA LEU A 103 -23.48 -26.19 -3.73
C LEU A 103 -22.92 -26.99 -4.89
N TRP A 104 -23.74 -27.32 -5.90
CA TRP A 104 -23.26 -28.03 -7.08
C TRP A 104 -22.16 -27.24 -7.80
N ALA A 105 -22.23 -25.91 -7.79
CA ALA A 105 -21.22 -25.06 -8.39
C ALA A 105 -19.85 -25.18 -7.67
N LEU A 106 -19.85 -25.44 -6.36
CA LEU A 106 -18.61 -25.69 -5.61
C LEU A 106 -17.92 -26.98 -6.05
N GLY A 107 -18.66 -27.97 -6.52
CA GLY A 107 -18.10 -29.19 -7.10
C GLY A 107 -17.17 -28.90 -8.29
N TYR A 108 -17.46 -27.87 -9.09
CA TYR A 108 -16.57 -27.46 -10.18
C TYR A 108 -15.30 -26.76 -9.69
N MET A 109 -15.31 -26.19 -8.48
CA MET A 109 -14.11 -25.59 -7.88
C MET A 109 -13.07 -26.64 -7.46
N TYR A 110 -13.43 -27.93 -7.46
CA TYR A 110 -12.47 -29.01 -7.29
C TYR A 110 -11.32 -28.93 -8.29
N THR A 111 -11.56 -28.55 -9.55
CA THR A 111 -10.46 -28.42 -10.53
C THR A 111 -9.55 -27.24 -10.26
N TYR A 112 -10.05 -26.21 -9.58
CA TYR A 112 -9.31 -24.99 -9.27
C TYR A 112 -8.49 -25.13 -7.98
N PHE A 113 -9.11 -25.66 -6.92
CA PHE A 113 -8.50 -25.82 -5.61
C PHE A 113 -7.88 -27.19 -5.38
N GLY A 114 -8.24 -28.19 -6.20
CA GLY A 114 -7.65 -29.52 -6.16
C GLY A 114 -6.15 -29.42 -6.37
N SER A 115 -5.39 -29.71 -5.33
CA SER A 115 -3.94 -29.54 -5.32
C SER A 115 -3.31 -30.53 -4.36
N TYR A 116 -2.12 -31.01 -4.68
CA TYR A 116 -1.38 -31.91 -3.82
C TYR A 116 0.13 -31.71 -3.97
N SER A 117 0.86 -32.07 -2.93
CA SER A 117 2.31 -32.22 -2.95
C SER A 117 2.72 -33.38 -2.05
N GLY A 118 3.51 -34.31 -2.60
CA GLY A 118 3.88 -35.54 -1.91
C GLY A 118 5.05 -36.25 -2.55
N TRP A 119 5.61 -37.23 -1.83
CA TRP A 119 6.64 -38.11 -2.36
C TRP A 119 6.01 -39.36 -2.96
N GLU A 120 6.25 -39.60 -4.25
CA GLU A 120 5.94 -40.89 -4.86
C GLU A 120 6.94 -41.95 -4.41
N ALA A 121 6.50 -43.20 -4.30
CA ALA A 121 7.42 -44.29 -3.95
C ALA A 121 8.55 -44.37 -4.98
N ASN A 122 9.79 -44.34 -4.49
CA ASN A 122 11.03 -44.36 -5.29
C ASN A 122 11.30 -43.07 -6.11
N ALA A 123 10.56 -41.99 -5.92
CA ALA A 123 10.84 -40.72 -6.58
C ALA A 123 11.95 -39.95 -5.85
N THR A 124 12.89 -39.40 -6.64
CA THR A 124 13.92 -38.45 -6.17
C THR A 124 13.41 -37.01 -6.16
N MET A 125 12.21 -36.77 -6.68
CA MET A 125 11.56 -35.46 -6.71
C MET A 125 10.16 -35.52 -6.09
N MET A 126 9.77 -34.43 -5.44
CA MET A 126 8.42 -34.24 -4.92
C MET A 126 7.45 -34.03 -6.08
N SER A 127 6.36 -34.79 -6.10
CA SER A 127 5.28 -34.66 -7.08
C SER A 127 4.34 -33.57 -6.58
N THR A 128 4.27 -32.46 -7.31
CA THR A 128 3.39 -31.33 -6.99
C THR A 128 2.41 -31.08 -8.13
N PHE A 129 1.16 -30.83 -7.78
CA PHE A 129 0.08 -30.56 -8.72
C PHE A 129 -0.88 -29.52 -8.17
N GLY A 130 -1.35 -28.63 -9.04
CA GLY A 130 -2.34 -27.62 -8.72
C GLY A 130 -1.74 -26.32 -8.20
N ILE A 131 -2.58 -25.28 -8.16
CA ILE A 131 -2.12 -23.90 -7.87
C ILE A 131 -1.82 -23.72 -6.39
N LEU A 132 -2.64 -24.30 -5.50
CA LEU A 132 -2.51 -24.04 -4.06
C LEU A 132 -1.25 -24.66 -3.46
N SER A 133 -0.81 -25.80 -3.97
CA SER A 133 0.39 -26.48 -3.46
C SER A 133 1.65 -25.69 -3.71
N GLU A 134 1.69 -24.86 -4.75
CA GLU A 134 2.82 -23.97 -5.06
C GLU A 134 2.62 -22.60 -4.38
N GLN A 135 1.41 -22.03 -4.47
CA GLN A 135 1.12 -20.70 -3.93
C GLN A 135 1.27 -20.62 -2.41
N LEU A 136 0.95 -21.71 -1.69
CA LEU A 136 1.03 -21.77 -0.23
C LEU A 136 2.33 -22.41 0.25
N TYR A 137 3.26 -22.76 -0.66
CA TYR A 137 4.56 -23.29 -0.28
C TYR A 137 5.47 -22.19 0.26
N LYS A 138 6.08 -22.42 1.41
CA LYS A 138 7.02 -21.48 2.02
C LYS A 138 8.43 -21.66 1.45
N TYR A 139 8.75 -20.88 0.42
CA TYR A 139 10.07 -20.90 -0.24
C TYR A 139 11.23 -20.36 0.60
N THR A 140 11.04 -19.99 1.87
CA THR A 140 12.06 -19.38 2.74
C THR A 140 13.34 -20.21 2.89
N LYS A 141 13.35 -21.46 2.40
CA LYS A 141 14.46 -22.40 2.49
C LYS A 141 14.64 -23.27 1.21
N ALA A 142 14.26 -22.77 0.04
CA ALA A 142 14.30 -23.50 -1.24
C ALA A 142 15.70 -23.88 -1.77
N GLY A 143 16.77 -23.69 -1.00
CA GLY A 143 18.16 -23.85 -1.44
C GLY A 143 18.69 -25.29 -1.48
N ASN A 144 18.03 -26.23 -0.81
CA ASN A 144 18.42 -27.65 -0.82
C ASN A 144 17.16 -28.52 -0.80
N HIS A 145 16.79 -29.09 -1.95
CA HIS A 145 15.70 -30.07 -2.07
C HIS A 145 16.27 -31.50 -2.13
N SER A 146 17.00 -31.92 -1.11
CA SER A 146 17.28 -33.34 -0.89
C SER A 146 16.10 -34.00 -0.19
N GLN A 147 15.90 -35.31 -0.37
CA GLN A 147 14.81 -36.10 0.22
C GLN A 147 14.66 -35.97 1.75
N CYS A 148 15.63 -35.39 2.46
CA CYS A 148 15.64 -35.18 3.90
C CYS A 148 16.12 -33.78 4.34
N THR A 149 16.26 -32.81 3.44
CA THR A 149 16.49 -31.41 3.85
C THR A 149 15.16 -30.80 4.22
N ALA A 150 14.78 -31.14 5.45
CA ALA A 150 13.76 -30.70 6.40
C ALA A 150 12.99 -29.38 6.22
N ASP A 151 12.79 -28.87 5.02
CA ASP A 151 12.39 -27.48 4.83
C ASP A 151 11.16 -27.32 3.92
N TYR A 152 10.33 -28.36 3.85
CA TYR A 152 9.03 -28.28 3.21
C TYR A 152 8.00 -27.81 4.23
N SER A 153 7.33 -26.70 3.94
CA SER A 153 6.23 -26.21 4.76
C SER A 153 5.21 -25.48 3.90
N TRP A 154 3.94 -25.64 4.26
CA TRP A 154 2.81 -25.01 3.60
C TRP A 154 2.01 -24.17 4.60
N ASP A 155 1.50 -23.05 4.14
CA ASP A 155 0.46 -22.32 4.87
C ASP A 155 -0.87 -23.07 4.86
N ASN A 156 -1.71 -22.79 5.85
CA ASN A 156 -3.03 -23.39 5.96
C ASN A 156 -3.89 -22.96 4.74
N PRO A 157 -4.32 -23.88 3.87
CA PRO A 157 -5.13 -23.54 2.69
C PRO A 157 -6.59 -23.27 3.01
N THR A 158 -7.08 -23.66 4.20
CA THR A 158 -8.51 -23.68 4.54
C THR A 158 -9.14 -22.31 4.40
N GLU A 159 -8.53 -21.27 4.97
CA GLU A 159 -9.08 -19.91 4.90
C GLU A 159 -9.12 -19.37 3.47
N TYR A 160 -8.08 -19.64 2.66
CA TYR A 160 -8.05 -19.25 1.26
C TYR A 160 -9.17 -19.94 0.46
N ILE A 161 -9.37 -21.24 0.67
CA ILE A 161 -10.41 -22.02 -0.01
C ILE A 161 -11.79 -21.52 0.41
N LEU A 162 -12.05 -21.36 1.71
CA LEU A 162 -13.35 -20.92 2.22
C LEU A 162 -13.69 -19.51 1.73
N ASN A 163 -12.73 -18.58 1.73
CA ASN A 163 -12.92 -17.23 1.19
C ASN A 163 -13.21 -17.26 -0.32
N GLY A 164 -12.47 -18.06 -1.10
CA GLY A 164 -12.72 -18.19 -2.53
C GLY A 164 -14.06 -18.85 -2.87
N MET A 165 -14.47 -19.86 -2.08
CA MET A 165 -15.81 -20.47 -2.19
C MET A 165 -16.91 -19.48 -1.81
N GLY A 166 -16.74 -18.73 -0.72
CA GLY A 166 -17.66 -17.70 -0.28
C GLY A 166 -17.87 -16.61 -1.32
N GLU A 167 -16.77 -16.10 -1.89
CA GLU A 167 -16.80 -15.14 -3.00
C GLU A 167 -17.54 -15.70 -4.22
N THR A 168 -17.31 -16.98 -4.54
CA THR A 168 -17.98 -17.64 -5.68
C THR A 168 -19.48 -17.78 -5.43
N LEU A 169 -19.88 -18.25 -4.25
CA LEU A 169 -21.28 -18.36 -3.87
C LEU A 169 -21.97 -17.01 -3.84
N PHE A 170 -21.31 -15.97 -3.33
CA PHE A 170 -21.80 -14.60 -3.34
C PHE A 170 -22.03 -14.10 -4.77
N ARG A 171 -21.06 -14.27 -5.67
CA ARG A 171 -21.20 -13.90 -7.09
C ARG A 171 -22.31 -14.68 -7.78
N LEU A 172 -22.47 -15.97 -7.46
CA LEU A 172 -23.56 -16.79 -7.99
C LEU A 172 -24.92 -16.32 -7.47
N ALA A 173 -25.02 -15.92 -6.20
CA ALA A 173 -26.25 -15.37 -5.62
C ALA A 173 -26.61 -14.01 -6.25
N MET A 174 -25.63 -13.11 -6.37
CA MET A 174 -25.82 -11.80 -7.00
C MET A 174 -26.27 -11.93 -8.46
N ASN A 175 -25.61 -12.79 -9.24
CA ASN A 175 -25.95 -13.00 -10.65
C ASN A 175 -27.22 -13.85 -10.83
N GLY A 176 -27.45 -14.85 -9.98
CA GLY A 176 -28.62 -15.73 -10.04
C GLY A 176 -29.94 -14.98 -9.77
N ASN A 177 -29.88 -13.93 -8.95
CA ASN A 177 -31.02 -13.04 -8.74
C ASN A 177 -31.43 -12.25 -9.99
N SER A 178 -30.64 -12.23 -11.08
CA SER A 178 -31.06 -11.60 -12.34
C SER A 178 -32.08 -12.42 -13.16
N VAL A 179 -32.35 -13.67 -12.76
CA VAL A 179 -33.09 -14.66 -13.58
C VAL A 179 -34.46 -15.04 -12.99
N THR A 180 -34.78 -14.63 -11.74
CA THR A 180 -36.09 -14.95 -11.16
C THR A 180 -37.12 -13.87 -11.49
N ASN A 181 -38.37 -14.26 -11.78
CA ASN A 181 -39.49 -13.35 -12.11
C ASN A 181 -39.78 -12.28 -11.03
N LEU A 182 -39.13 -12.33 -9.86
CA LEU A 182 -39.20 -11.31 -8.81
C LEU A 182 -38.31 -10.08 -9.09
N THR A 183 -37.38 -10.18 -10.04
CA THR A 183 -36.45 -9.09 -10.43
C THR A 183 -36.56 -8.71 -11.90
N VAL A 184 -37.53 -9.28 -12.62
CA VAL A 184 -37.88 -8.87 -13.98
C VAL A 184 -39.11 -7.99 -13.90
N LEU A 185 -38.91 -6.68 -13.94
CA LEU A 185 -40.01 -5.79 -14.32
C LEU A 185 -40.30 -6.08 -15.78
N SER A 186 -41.44 -6.72 -16.05
CA SER A 186 -42.00 -6.77 -17.40
C SER A 186 -42.43 -5.35 -17.78
N ALA A 187 -41.48 -4.56 -18.26
CA ALA A 187 -41.75 -3.27 -18.87
C ALA A 187 -42.21 -3.51 -20.31
N PRO A 188 -43.10 -2.67 -20.87
CA PRO A 188 -43.58 -2.82 -22.25
C PRO A 188 -42.47 -2.78 -23.32
N ASN A 189 -41.23 -2.41 -22.95
CA ASN A 189 -40.10 -2.22 -23.85
C ASN A 189 -38.91 -3.18 -23.60
N GLY A 190 -39.05 -4.21 -22.76
CA GLY A 190 -38.00 -5.22 -22.58
C GLY A 190 -37.88 -5.79 -21.16
N ILE A 191 -37.10 -6.87 -21.06
CA ILE A 191 -36.70 -7.54 -19.81
C ILE A 191 -35.42 -6.84 -19.34
N PHE A 192 -35.49 -6.11 -18.22
CA PHE A 192 -34.33 -5.50 -17.58
C PHE A 192 -34.14 -6.08 -16.18
N PRO A 193 -32.89 -6.40 -15.78
CA PRO A 193 -32.61 -6.83 -14.41
C PRO A 193 -32.94 -5.68 -13.44
N GLN A 194 -33.71 -5.95 -12.40
CA GLN A 194 -34.02 -4.97 -11.37
C GLN A 194 -32.73 -4.56 -10.64
N PRO A 195 -32.45 -3.25 -10.50
CA PRO A 195 -31.32 -2.78 -9.72
C PRO A 195 -31.49 -3.22 -8.25
N GLN A 196 -30.44 -3.80 -7.67
CA GLN A 196 -30.39 -4.12 -6.24
C GLN A 196 -29.85 -2.91 -5.48
N GLU A 197 -30.58 -2.49 -4.46
CA GLU A 197 -30.19 -1.38 -3.58
C GLU A 197 -29.79 -1.94 -2.21
N PHE A 198 -28.66 -1.50 -1.69
CA PHE A 198 -28.17 -1.84 -0.36
C PHE A 198 -27.54 -0.61 0.31
N GLN A 199 -27.57 -0.56 1.64
CA GLN A 199 -26.90 0.49 2.40
C GLN A 199 -25.39 0.20 2.42
N ALA A 200 -24.56 1.21 2.12
CA ALA A 200 -23.11 1.07 2.10
C ALA A 200 -22.43 2.29 2.76
N TYR A 201 -21.29 2.06 3.40
CA TYR A 201 -20.43 3.12 3.92
C TYR A 201 -19.36 3.48 2.88
N HIS A 202 -19.32 4.73 2.47
CA HIS A 202 -18.33 5.22 1.50
C HIS A 202 -17.13 5.84 2.24
N THR A 203 -15.98 5.17 2.17
CA THR A 203 -14.69 5.69 2.66
C THR A 203 -13.90 6.27 1.50
N HIS A 204 -13.39 7.50 1.65
CA HIS A 204 -12.49 8.11 0.69
C HIS A 204 -11.20 8.52 1.40
N GLU A 205 -10.07 8.28 0.74
CA GLU A 205 -8.77 8.76 1.23
C GLU A 205 -8.67 10.27 0.99
N VAL A 206 -8.41 11.03 2.05
CA VAL A 206 -8.15 12.47 1.95
C VAL A 206 -6.68 12.71 2.24
N ILE A 207 -6.03 13.47 1.37
CA ILE A 207 -4.64 13.91 1.58
C ILE A 207 -4.66 14.95 2.71
N PHE A 208 -4.20 14.56 3.90
CA PHE A 208 -3.96 15.50 5.01
C PHE A 208 -2.50 15.96 4.98
N TYR A 209 -2.29 17.26 4.72
CA TYR A 209 -0.99 17.88 4.87
C TYR A 209 -0.70 18.11 6.36
N LYS A 210 0.24 17.33 6.90
CA LYS A 210 0.76 17.54 8.26
C LYS A 210 2.00 18.42 8.20
N SER A 211 1.86 19.69 8.54
CA SER A 211 2.99 20.62 8.66
C SER A 211 3.78 20.34 9.94
N ASP A 212 5.09 20.11 9.81
CA ASP A 212 6.00 20.03 10.96
C ASP A 212 6.55 21.43 11.28
N TYR A 213 5.99 22.06 12.32
CA TYR A 213 6.36 23.40 12.76
C TYR A 213 7.76 23.49 13.40
N ARG A 214 8.45 22.36 13.64
CA ARG A 214 9.82 22.37 14.19
C ARG A 214 10.79 23.06 13.24
N TRP A 215 10.67 22.81 11.94
CA TRP A 215 11.51 23.43 10.92
C TRP A 215 11.28 24.94 10.80
N LEU A 216 10.02 25.38 10.95
CA LEU A 216 9.67 26.79 11.01
C LEU A 216 10.35 27.47 12.21
N GLY A 217 10.35 26.80 13.37
CA GLY A 217 11.02 27.28 14.58
C GLY A 217 12.54 27.44 14.39
N ILE A 218 13.19 26.47 13.77
CA ILE A 218 14.64 26.53 13.47
C ILE A 218 14.94 27.69 12.52
N ALA A 219 14.14 27.86 11.47
CA ALA A 219 14.31 28.96 10.51
C ALA A 219 14.15 30.33 11.19
N LEU A 220 13.12 30.51 12.02
CA LEU A 220 12.91 31.71 12.82
C LEU A 220 14.10 31.99 13.75
N GLY A 221 14.63 30.96 14.41
CA GLY A 221 15.83 31.06 15.24
C GLY A 221 17.05 31.55 14.47
N GLY A 222 17.28 31.05 13.25
CA GLY A 222 18.38 31.48 12.38
C GLY A 222 18.28 32.95 11.97
N VAL A 223 17.07 33.42 11.63
CA VAL A 223 16.82 34.83 11.30
C VAL A 223 17.11 35.73 12.51
N LEU A 224 16.63 35.34 13.69
CA LEU A 224 16.85 36.09 14.94
C LEU A 224 18.34 36.20 15.28
N LEU A 225 19.08 35.10 15.12
CA LEU A 225 20.53 35.06 15.37
C LEU A 225 21.30 35.96 14.39
N SER A 226 20.86 36.00 13.13
CA SER A 226 21.43 36.87 12.10
C SER A 226 21.20 38.36 12.42
N LEU A 227 20.01 38.70 12.92
CA LEU A 227 19.68 40.05 13.37
C LEU A 227 20.51 40.47 14.59
N LEU A 228 20.75 39.56 15.53
CA LEU A 228 21.64 39.82 16.68
C LEU A 228 23.07 40.09 16.21
N ALA A 229 23.60 39.28 15.28
CA ALA A 229 24.93 39.48 14.72
C ALA A 229 25.05 40.85 14.03
N LEU A 230 24.10 41.23 13.18
CA LEU A 230 24.07 42.55 12.54
C LEU A 230 24.00 43.70 13.56
N SER A 231 23.21 43.53 14.62
CA SER A 231 23.09 44.51 15.68
C SER A 231 24.41 44.74 16.41
N THR A 232 25.20 43.69 16.66
CA THR A 232 26.53 43.85 17.29
C THR A 232 27.51 44.62 16.41
N ILE A 233 27.47 44.41 15.09
CA ILE A 233 28.29 45.16 14.12
C ILE A 233 27.89 46.63 14.13
N LEU A 234 26.58 46.92 14.12
CA LEU A 234 26.06 48.29 14.14
C LEU A 234 26.29 49.02 15.48
N LEU A 235 26.36 48.30 16.59
CA LEU A 235 26.72 48.87 17.88
C LEU A 235 28.22 49.16 17.93
N GLY A 236 29.06 48.24 17.45
CA GLY A 236 30.51 48.43 17.39
C GLY A 236 30.94 49.59 16.49
N SER A 237 30.15 49.92 15.46
CA SER A 237 30.44 51.08 14.61
C SER A 237 30.20 52.43 15.30
N ARG A 238 29.46 52.47 16.43
CA ARG A 238 29.25 53.71 17.19
C ARG A 238 30.50 54.20 17.93
N ASP A 239 31.40 53.29 18.30
CA ASP A 239 32.65 53.64 18.99
C ASP A 239 33.76 54.14 18.05
N ILE A 240 33.50 54.13 16.74
CA ILE A 240 34.38 54.76 15.76
C ILE A 240 34.16 56.28 15.84
N SER A 241 34.93 56.95 16.71
CA SER A 241 34.97 58.41 16.94
C SER A 241 35.32 59.26 15.70
N ARG A 242 35.45 58.65 14.50
CA ARG A 242 35.56 59.39 13.25
C ARG A 242 34.21 59.39 12.57
N THR A 243 33.72 60.58 12.21
CA THR A 243 32.67 60.76 11.19
C THR A 243 33.22 60.26 9.87
N VAL A 244 33.12 58.95 9.63
CA VAL A 244 33.37 58.37 8.31
C VAL A 244 32.04 58.43 7.58
N THR A 245 32.00 59.15 6.46
CA THR A 245 30.82 59.06 5.61
C THR A 245 30.91 57.69 4.93
N LEU A 246 29.85 56.89 4.97
CA LEU A 246 29.75 55.65 4.16
C LEU A 246 29.57 56.00 2.65
N SER A 247 30.24 57.06 2.20
CA SER A 247 30.41 57.37 0.81
C SER A 247 31.25 56.23 0.20
N PRO A 248 30.77 55.57 -0.87
CA PRO A 248 31.54 54.54 -1.58
C PRO A 248 32.94 55.00 -2.00
N VAL A 249 33.13 56.32 -2.10
CA VAL A 249 34.41 56.96 -2.45
C VAL A 249 35.40 56.95 -1.29
N GLU A 250 34.96 57.12 -0.04
CA GLU A 250 35.84 57.07 1.14
C GLU A 250 36.26 55.63 1.46
N THR A 251 35.35 54.66 1.28
CA THR A 251 35.65 53.24 1.54
C THR A 251 36.69 52.68 0.57
N PHE A 252 36.79 53.24 -0.65
CA PHE A 252 37.75 52.79 -1.66
C PHE A 252 39.20 53.12 -1.30
N VAL A 253 39.43 54.16 -0.50
CA VAL A 253 40.77 54.63 -0.08
C VAL A 253 41.41 53.70 0.95
N VAL A 254 40.62 52.88 1.64
CA VAL A 254 41.09 52.01 2.73
C VAL A 254 41.62 50.66 2.21
N PHE A 255 41.34 50.30 0.96
CA PHE A 255 41.89 49.07 0.39
C PHE A 255 43.39 49.21 0.11
N PRO A 256 44.22 48.22 0.51
CA PRO A 256 45.63 48.21 0.17
C PRO A 256 45.80 48.35 -1.34
N PRO A 257 46.80 49.12 -1.83
CA PRO A 257 46.99 49.34 -3.26
C PRO A 257 47.18 48.02 -4.04
N GLU A 258 47.60 46.96 -3.38
CA GLU A 258 47.71 45.60 -3.91
C GLU A 258 46.35 44.97 -4.25
N VAL A 259 45.32 45.20 -3.43
CA VAL A 259 43.95 44.68 -3.67
C VAL A 259 43.28 45.45 -4.80
N VAL A 260 43.48 46.77 -4.86
CA VAL A 260 43.00 47.61 -5.97
C VAL A 260 43.66 47.21 -7.29
N ARG A 261 44.97 46.95 -7.29
CA ARG A 261 45.70 46.43 -8.45
C ARG A 261 45.24 45.02 -8.84
N ALA A 262 44.93 44.15 -7.88
CA ALA A 262 44.39 42.83 -8.18
C ALA A 262 43.00 42.89 -8.83
N LEU A 263 42.12 43.81 -8.39
CA LEU A 263 40.83 44.07 -9.03
C LEU A 263 40.99 44.65 -10.45
N HIS A 264 41.97 45.52 -10.68
CA HIS A 264 42.33 45.98 -12.03
C HIS A 264 42.94 44.87 -12.90
N SER A 265 43.79 44.01 -12.34
CA SER A 265 44.50 42.97 -13.07
C SER A 265 43.62 41.75 -13.40
N ARG A 266 42.52 41.52 -12.69
CA ARG A 266 41.57 40.42 -12.96
C ARG A 266 40.42 40.80 -13.88
N SER A 267 40.28 42.09 -14.21
CA SER A 267 39.35 42.60 -15.21
C SER A 267 39.91 42.39 -16.63
N ASN A 268 39.90 41.14 -17.10
CA ASN A 268 40.00 40.82 -18.53
C ASN A 268 38.73 41.21 -19.33
N THR A 269 37.83 41.99 -18.72
CA THR A 269 36.66 42.58 -19.37
C THR A 269 36.84 44.09 -19.50
N GLY A 270 37.60 44.53 -20.51
CA GLY A 270 37.38 45.77 -21.28
C GLY A 270 37.22 47.14 -20.58
N PHE A 271 37.48 47.27 -19.28
CA PHE A 271 37.29 48.53 -18.52
C PHE A 271 38.60 49.25 -18.17
N GLY A 272 39.73 48.81 -18.72
CA GLY A 272 41.07 49.36 -18.43
C GLY A 272 41.41 50.70 -19.09
N HIS A 273 40.50 51.30 -19.88
CA HIS A 273 40.77 52.56 -20.59
C HIS A 273 39.89 53.74 -20.17
N ARG A 274 39.00 53.63 -19.18
CA ARG A 274 38.03 54.71 -18.88
C ARG A 274 38.24 55.47 -17.59
N THR A 275 39.01 54.98 -16.62
CA THR A 275 39.24 55.75 -15.37
C THR A 275 40.15 56.95 -15.60
N GLU A 276 41.14 56.83 -16.48
CA GLU A 276 42.01 57.95 -16.90
C GLU A 276 41.23 58.98 -17.73
N ASP A 277 40.33 58.53 -18.61
CA ASP A 277 39.45 59.41 -19.39
C ASP A 277 38.41 60.14 -18.51
N ILE A 278 37.88 59.47 -17.50
CA ILE A 278 36.98 60.09 -16.50
C ILE A 278 37.75 61.08 -15.63
N LEU A 279 38.97 60.76 -15.17
CA LEU A 279 39.83 61.70 -14.45
C LEU A 279 40.23 62.90 -15.32
N ARG A 280 40.43 62.69 -16.62
CA ARG A 280 40.74 63.75 -17.59
C ARG A 280 39.53 64.63 -17.94
N HIS A 281 38.31 64.11 -17.87
CA HIS A 281 37.07 64.88 -18.09
C HIS A 281 36.51 65.52 -16.82
N VAL A 282 36.71 64.91 -15.65
CA VAL A 282 36.15 65.36 -14.37
C VAL A 282 37.15 66.18 -13.54
N GLY A 283 38.46 66.06 -13.83
CA GLY A 283 39.53 66.74 -13.09
C GLY A 283 39.42 68.27 -13.05
N ASP A 284 38.68 68.88 -13.97
CA ASP A 284 38.49 70.34 -14.02
C ASP A 284 37.11 70.81 -13.54
N THR A 285 36.21 69.90 -13.15
CA THR A 285 34.88 70.27 -12.65
C THR A 285 34.93 70.55 -11.16
N ARG A 286 35.07 71.83 -10.78
CA ARG A 286 34.78 72.27 -9.41
C ARG A 286 33.31 72.06 -9.10
N VAL A 287 32.99 70.98 -8.38
CA VAL A 287 31.65 70.72 -7.89
C VAL A 287 31.36 71.68 -6.73
N GLN A 288 30.65 72.78 -7.00
CA GLN A 288 30.06 73.59 -5.93
C GLN A 288 28.84 72.87 -5.39
N TYR A 289 28.96 72.33 -4.18
CA TYR A 289 27.82 71.86 -3.42
C TYR A 289 26.99 73.06 -2.97
N LYS A 290 25.93 73.39 -3.71
CA LYS A 290 24.85 74.20 -3.16
C LYS A 290 24.00 73.29 -2.26
N PRO A 291 23.82 73.61 -0.96
CA PRO A 291 22.85 72.90 -0.14
C PRO A 291 21.44 73.21 -0.66
N ASN A 292 20.82 72.26 -1.35
CA ASN A 292 19.39 72.29 -1.67
C ASN A 292 18.61 71.93 -0.40
N TYR A 293 18.39 72.91 0.47
CA TYR A 293 17.29 72.83 1.43
C TYR A 293 15.99 73.09 0.67
N SER A 294 15.34 72.03 0.21
CA SER A 294 13.89 72.07 -0.06
C SER A 294 13.17 71.77 1.26
N PRO A 295 12.38 72.71 1.80
CA PRO A 295 11.50 72.39 2.93
C PRO A 295 10.47 71.36 2.47
N VAL A 296 10.49 70.19 3.10
CA VAL A 296 9.44 69.18 2.95
C VAL A 296 8.20 69.71 3.68
N ASP A 297 7.21 70.15 2.90
CA ASP A 297 5.88 70.51 3.37
C ASP A 297 5.19 69.24 3.88
N THR A 298 5.01 69.16 5.19
CA THR A 298 4.29 68.08 5.86
C THR A 298 2.83 68.48 6.00
N ARG A 299 2.06 68.24 4.94
CA ARG A 299 0.60 68.19 5.04
C ARG A 299 0.07 66.83 4.59
N GLN A 300 -0.53 66.16 5.57
CA GLN A 300 -1.77 65.39 5.48
C GLN A 300 -1.81 64.23 4.49
N CYS A 301 -1.74 63.02 5.04
CA CYS A 301 -2.66 61.96 4.64
C CYS A 301 -3.33 61.40 5.90
N CYS A 302 -4.66 61.30 5.83
CA CYS A 302 -5.52 60.54 6.72
C CYS A 302 -5.18 59.04 6.69
#